data_AF-X1J4F5-F1
#
_entry.id   AF-X1J4F5-F1
#
_cell.length_a   1.000
_cell.length_b   1.000
_cell.length_c   1.000
_cell.angle_alpha   90.00
_cell.angle_beta   90.00
_cell.angle_gamma   90.00
#
_symmetry.space_group_name_H-M   'P 1'
#
loop_
_entity.id
_entity.type
_entity.pdbx_description
1 polymer ?
#
loop_
_entity_poly.entity_id
_entity_poly.type
_entity_poly.pdbx_seq_one_letter_code
_entity_poly.pdbx_strand_id
1 'polypeptide(L)' 'MCQVNNSVTFSGKPIGSEKFLNQMVEALGIIVDIRPKGRPRKMEN' A
#
# COMPACT_ATOMS: atom_id res chain seq x y z
N MET A 1 1.12 24.34 4.08
CA MET A 1 0.09 23.79 4.99
C MET A 1 -1.03 23.27 4.13
N CYS A 2 -1.01 21.99 3.77
CA CYS A 2 -2.02 21.39 2.90
C CYS A 2 -3.05 20.69 3.79
N GLN A 3 -4.26 21.24 3.86
CA GLN A 3 -5.36 20.69 4.62
C GLN A 3 -6.08 19.65 3.75
N VAL A 4 -6.04 18.38 4.17
CA VAL A 4 -6.78 17.28 3.53
C VAL A 4 -8.11 17.15 4.27
N ASN A 5 -9.17 17.68 3.67
CA ASN A 5 -10.51 17.75 4.26
C ASN A 5 -11.36 16.54 3.86
N ASN A 6 -11.04 15.34 4.34
CA ASN A 6 -11.97 14.20 4.29
C ASN A 6 -11.82 13.39 5.59
N SER A 7 -12.45 13.87 6.67
CA SER A 7 -12.56 13.08 7.90
C SER A 7 -13.62 11.99 7.72
N VAL A 8 -13.27 10.90 7.04
CA VAL A 8 -13.96 9.63 7.24
C VAL A 8 -13.59 9.18 8.64
N THR A 9 -14.52 9.33 9.59
CA THR A 9 -14.34 8.86 10.96
C THR A 9 -14.32 7.34 10.94
N PHE A 10 -13.14 6.73 10.89
CA PHE A 10 -13.00 5.29 11.05
C PHE A 10 -13.32 4.94 12.51
N SER A 11 -14.56 4.49 12.76
CA SER A 11 -15.07 4.16 14.10
C SER A 11 -14.64 2.77 14.60
N GLY A 12 -13.69 2.12 13.92
CA GLY A 12 -13.10 0.86 14.38
C GLY A 12 -12.05 1.07 15.47
N LYS A 13 -11.88 0.08 16.37
CA LYS A 13 -10.72 0.06 17.29
C LYS A 13 -9.43 0.29 16.49
N PRO A 14 -8.56 1.22 16.90
CA PRO A 14 -7.33 1.47 16.17
C PRO A 14 -6.52 0.17 16.13
N ILE A 15 -6.30 -0.35 14.93
CA ILE A 15 -5.27 -1.34 14.72
C ILE A 15 -3.95 -0.64 15.07
N GLY A 16 -3.15 -1.26 15.94
CA GLY A 16 -1.83 -0.73 16.28
C GLY A 16 -1.03 -0.47 15.01
N SER A 17 -0.30 0.64 14.97
CA SER A 17 0.46 1.09 13.79
C SER A 17 1.31 -0.02 13.18
N GLU A 18 1.95 -0.84 14.02
CA GLU A 18 2.72 -2.01 13.60
C GLU A 18 1.88 -3.05 12.85
N LYS A 19 0.73 -3.45 13.41
CA LYS A 19 -0.15 -4.43 12.77
C LYS A 19 -0.76 -3.89 11.47
N PHE A 20 -1.06 -2.60 11.42
CA PHE A 20 -1.52 -1.93 10.21
C PHE A 20 -0.44 -1.92 9.12
N LEU A 21 0.79 -1.56 9.48
CA LEU A 21 1.92 -1.55 8.55
C LEU A 21 2.24 -2.95 8.06
N ASN A 22 2.23 -3.97 8.92
CA ASN A 22 2.44 -5.36 8.54
C ASN A 22 1.38 -5.83 7.52
N GLN A 23 0.10 -5.52 7.75
CA GLN A 23 -0.97 -5.84 6.80
C GLN A 23 -0.83 -5.08 5.48
N MET A 24 -0.40 -3.81 5.51
CA MET A 24 -0.15 -3.05 4.28
C MET A 24 1.02 -3.60 3.48
N VAL A 25 2.12 -4.00 4.13
CA VAL A 25 3.29 -4.59 3.48
C VAL A 25 2.92 -5.94 2.85
N GLU A 26 2.18 -6.78 3.59
CA GLU A 26 1.70 -8.08 3.08
C GLU A 26 0.78 -7.89 1.87
N ALA A 27 -0.21 -7.00 1.97
CA ALA A 27 -1.12 -6.69 0.86
C ALA A 27 -0.37 -6.09 -0.34
N LEU A 28 0.60 -5.19 -0.11
CA LEU A 28 1.38 -4.60 -1.20
C LEU A 28 2.30 -5.64 -1.87
N GLY A 29 2.89 -6.55 -1.09
CA GLY A 29 3.65 -7.68 -1.61
C GLY A 29 2.80 -8.57 -2.52
N ILE A 30 1.56 -8.88 -2.10
CA ILE A 30 0.57 -9.61 -2.91
C ILE A 30 0.23 -8.82 -4.19
N ILE A 31 0.00 -7.51 -4.09
CA ILE A 31 -0.30 -6.67 -5.27
C ILE A 31 0.87 -6.65 -6.25
N VAL A 32 2.12 -6.61 -5.77
CA VAL A 32 3.31 -6.64 -6.61
C VAL A 32 3.49 -8.00 -7.28
N ASP A 33 3.19 -9.10 -6.59
CA ASP A 33 3.27 -10.45 -7.13
C ASP A 33 2.17 -10.73 -8.16
N ILE A 34 0.94 -10.29 -7.89
CA ILE A 34 -0.20 -10.41 -8.81
C ILE A 34 -0.07 -9.45 -10.01
N ARG A 35 0.65 -8.34 -9.86
CA ARG A 35 0.84 -7.40 -10.97
C ARG A 35 1.53 -8.11 -12.12
N PRO A 36 0.93 -8.13 -13.33
CA PRO A 36 1.59 -8.68 -14.50
C PRO A 36 2.89 -7.91 -14.68
N LYS A 37 4.02 -8.60 -14.47
CA LYS A 37 5.35 -8.05 -14.72
C LYS A 37 5.34 -7.63 -16.17
N GLY A 38 5.21 -6.32 -16.41
CA GLY A 38 5.13 -5.75 -17.75
C GLY A 38 6.36 -6.16 -18.56
N ARG A 39 6.36 -5.83 -19.86
CA ARG A 39 7.47 -6.13 -20.78
C ARG A 39 8.81 -5.85 -20.08
N PRO A 40 9.69 -6.85 -19.91
CA PRO A 40 11.00 -6.63 -19.30
C PRO A 40 11.66 -5.45 -20.01
N ARG A 41 12.04 -4.42 -19.25
CA ARG A 41 12.80 -3.32 -19.80
C ARG A 41 14.10 -3.94 -20.31
N LYS A 42 14.29 -3.95 -21.64
CA LYS A 42 15.56 -4.33 -22.25
C LYS A 42 16.60 -3.36 -21.67
N MET A 43 17.53 -3.90 -20.89
CA MET A 43 18.72 -3.17 -20.50
C MET A 43 19.58 -3.11 -21.76
N GLU A 44 19.67 -1.93 -22.39
CA GLU A 44 20.64 -1.71 -23.45
C GLU A 44 22.05 -1.76 -22.83
N ASN A 45 22.96 -2.40 -23.54
CA ASN A 45 24.30 -2.78 -23.09
C ASN A 45 25.30 -1.64 -23.32
#